data_AF-G5BPP2-F1
#
_entry.id   AF-G5BPP2-F1
#
_cell.length_a   1.000
_cell.length_b   1.000
_cell.length_c   1.000
_cell.angle_alpha   90.00
_cell.angle_beta   90.00
_cell.angle_gamma   90.00
#
_symmetry.space_group_name_H-M   'P 1'
#
loop_
_entity.id
_entity.type
_entity.pdbx_description
1 polymer ?
#
loop_
_entity_poly.entity_id
_entity_poly.type
_entity_poly.pdbx_seq_one_letter_code
_entity_poly.pdbx_strand_id
1 'polypeptide(L)'
;MVLPNILITSTPGVEKTTLGKELASRSGLKYINVGNVAREGALYNGYDEEYECPILDEEKVVDELENQMAEGGIIVDYHGCDFLPKRWFHAVFVLRTDNSILYKRLETRGYNEKKLGDNI
;
A
#
# COMPACT_ATOMS: atom_id res chain seq x y z
N MET A 1 -11.74 -22.83 -7.81
CA MET A 1 -11.11 -22.64 -6.48
C MET A 1 -11.24 -21.17 -6.12
N VAL A 2 -11.61 -20.84 -4.88
CA VAL A 2 -11.55 -19.46 -4.41
C VAL A 2 -10.10 -19.15 -4.06
N LEU A 3 -9.53 -18.09 -4.63
CA LEU A 3 -8.14 -17.68 -4.39
C LEU A 3 -8.07 -16.68 -3.21
N PRO A 4 -7.02 -16.72 -2.38
CA PRO A 4 -6.92 -15.85 -1.22
C PRO A 4 -6.56 -14.42 -1.63
N ASN A 5 -7.03 -13.49 -0.82
CA ASN A 5 -6.57 -12.11 -0.80
C ASN A 5 -5.56 -11.88 0.33
N ILE A 6 -4.50 -11.17 0.04
CA ILE A 6 -3.39 -10.90 0.95
C ILE A 6 -3.14 -9.40 1.02
N LEU A 7 -3.02 -8.86 2.24
CA LEU A 7 -2.53 -7.51 2.45
C LEU A 7 -1.04 -7.54 2.80
N ILE A 8 -0.26 -6.72 2.12
CA ILE A 8 1.12 -6.41 2.46
C ILE A 8 1.14 -4.94 2.89
N THR A 9 1.38 -4.70 4.18
CA THR A 9 1.44 -3.35 4.76
C THR A 9 2.74 -3.10 5.52
N SER A 10 3.07 -1.84 5.73
CA SER A 10 4.25 -1.35 6.45
C SER A 10 4.53 0.13 6.17
N THR A 11 5.53 0.68 6.84
CA THR A 11 6.14 1.97 6.50
C THR A 11 6.62 2.03 5.03
N PRO A 12 6.54 3.20 4.36
CA PRO A 12 7.22 3.43 3.09
C PRO A 12 8.71 3.03 3.16
N GLY A 13 9.26 2.48 2.06
CA GLY A 13 10.69 2.15 1.98
C GLY A 13 11.09 0.71 2.35
N VAL A 14 10.21 -0.08 2.99
CA VAL A 14 10.52 -1.49 3.35
C VAL A 14 10.25 -2.52 2.24
N GLU A 15 10.11 -2.06 0.99
CA GLU A 15 10.04 -2.91 -0.22
C GLU A 15 8.76 -3.76 -0.42
N LYS A 16 7.60 -3.31 0.12
CA LYS A 16 6.29 -3.93 -0.16
C LYS A 16 6.02 -4.16 -1.64
N THR A 17 6.20 -3.12 -2.45
CA THR A 17 5.97 -3.16 -3.90
C THR A 17 6.84 -4.21 -4.59
N THR A 18 8.10 -4.36 -4.16
CA THR A 18 9.01 -5.36 -4.71
C THR A 18 8.50 -6.77 -4.37
N LEU A 19 8.17 -7.02 -3.11
CA LEU A 19 7.63 -8.31 -2.67
C LEU A 19 6.30 -8.65 -3.36
N GLY A 20 5.36 -7.70 -3.41
CA GLY A 20 4.03 -7.92 -3.97
C GLY A 20 4.06 -8.24 -5.47
N LYS A 21 4.90 -7.55 -6.24
CA LYS A 21 5.10 -7.84 -7.68
C LYS A 21 5.74 -9.21 -7.91
N GLU A 22 6.74 -9.57 -7.11
CA GLU A 22 7.39 -10.88 -7.20
C GLU A 22 6.43 -12.01 -6.85
N LEU A 23 5.63 -11.83 -5.79
CA LEU A 23 4.60 -12.79 -5.39
C LEU A 23 3.56 -12.98 -6.49
N ALA A 24 3.06 -11.90 -7.10
CA ALA A 24 2.14 -11.98 -8.23
C ALA A 24 2.74 -12.76 -9.41
N SER A 25 3.99 -12.46 -9.80
CA SER A 25 4.68 -13.16 -10.89
C SER A 25 4.85 -14.66 -10.64
N ARG A 26 5.02 -15.08 -9.37
CA ARG A 26 5.24 -16.50 -9.01
C ARG A 26 3.96 -17.28 -8.74
N SER A 27 2.89 -16.61 -8.33
CA SER A 27 1.64 -17.25 -7.89
C SER A 27 0.50 -17.13 -8.90
N GLY A 28 0.56 -16.18 -9.82
CA GLY A 28 -0.55 -15.84 -10.71
C GLY A 28 -1.64 -14.97 -10.05
N LEU A 29 -1.45 -14.56 -8.79
CA LEU A 29 -2.34 -13.59 -8.12
C LEU A 29 -2.19 -12.19 -8.74
N LYS A 30 -3.25 -11.39 -8.68
CA LYS A 30 -3.22 -10.00 -9.17
C LYS A 30 -2.62 -9.09 -8.11
N TYR A 31 -1.61 -8.31 -8.48
CA TYR A 31 -1.03 -7.28 -7.62
C TYR A 31 -1.73 -5.93 -7.81
N ILE A 32 -2.09 -5.28 -6.70
CA ILE A 32 -2.68 -3.95 -6.65
C ILE A 32 -1.87 -3.07 -5.69
N ASN A 33 -1.42 -1.91 -6.18
CA ASN A 33 -0.89 -0.85 -5.33
C ASN A 33 -1.96 0.23 -5.15
N VAL A 34 -2.43 0.43 -3.92
CA VAL A 34 -3.54 1.36 -3.63
C VAL A 34 -3.18 2.81 -4.00
N GLY A 35 -1.92 3.21 -3.86
CA GLY A 35 -1.48 4.54 -4.28
C GLY A 35 -1.56 4.77 -5.80
N ASN A 36 -1.37 3.71 -6.61
CA ASN A 36 -1.58 3.79 -8.05
C ASN A 36 -3.06 3.82 -8.41
N VAL A 37 -3.90 3.00 -7.76
CA VAL A 37 -5.36 3.03 -7.93
C VAL A 37 -5.90 4.43 -7.66
N ALA A 38 -5.48 5.04 -6.56
CA ALA A 38 -5.88 6.40 -6.22
C ALA A 38 -5.42 7.44 -7.26
N ARG A 39 -4.21 7.29 -7.79
CA ARG A 39 -3.68 8.20 -8.82
C ARG A 39 -4.43 8.07 -10.13
N GLU A 40 -4.67 6.84 -10.57
CA GLU A 40 -5.33 6.54 -11.84
C GLU A 40 -6.82 6.89 -11.81
N GLY A 41 -7.49 6.66 -10.68
CA GLY A 41 -8.89 7.02 -10.47
C GLY A 41 -9.14 8.44 -9.96
N ALA A 42 -8.09 9.23 -9.71
CA ALA A 42 -8.17 10.53 -9.03
C ALA A 42 -8.98 10.47 -7.71
N LEU A 43 -8.73 9.43 -6.91
CA LEU A 43 -9.45 9.13 -5.65
C LEU A 43 -8.85 9.92 -4.49
N TYR A 44 -8.99 11.24 -4.55
CA TYR A 44 -8.47 12.17 -3.57
C TYR A 44 -9.57 13.11 -3.06
N ASN A 45 -9.47 13.50 -1.80
CA ASN A 45 -10.37 14.47 -1.18
C ASN A 45 -9.58 15.47 -0.33
N GLY A 46 -9.22 16.59 -0.96
CA GLY A 46 -8.39 17.63 -0.34
C GLY A 46 -6.90 17.46 -0.62
N TYR A 47 -6.12 18.37 -0.05
CA TYR A 47 -4.68 18.46 -0.20
C TYR A 47 -4.05 18.74 1.16
N ASP A 48 -2.98 18.02 1.46
CA ASP A 48 -2.19 18.18 2.66
C ASP A 48 -1.06 19.16 2.36
N GLU A 49 -1.18 20.39 2.89
CA GLU A 49 -0.18 21.46 2.74
C GLU A 49 1.11 21.15 3.49
N GLU A 50 1.04 20.34 4.55
CA GLU A 50 2.20 20.01 5.39
C GLU A 50 3.14 19.02 4.69
N TYR A 51 2.56 18.05 3.97
CA TYR A 51 3.27 17.00 3.25
C TYR A 51 3.31 17.19 1.74
N GLU A 52 2.68 18.26 1.24
CA GLU A 52 2.55 18.67 -0.15
C GLU A 52 2.00 17.53 -1.04
N CYS A 53 0.92 16.88 -0.58
CA CYS A 53 0.33 15.76 -1.31
C CYS A 53 -1.21 15.73 -1.24
N PRO A 54 -1.88 15.17 -2.27
CA PRO A 54 -3.32 14.91 -2.20
C PRO A 54 -3.65 13.94 -1.06
N ILE A 55 -4.75 14.21 -0.35
CA ILE A 55 -5.26 13.35 0.71
C ILE A 55 -6.07 12.22 0.05
N LEU A 56 -5.77 10.97 0.41
CA LEU A 56 -6.49 9.80 -0.11
C LEU A 56 -7.97 9.86 0.27
N ASP A 57 -8.85 9.63 -0.70
CA ASP A 57 -10.27 9.39 -0.42
C ASP A 57 -10.48 7.90 -0.12
N GLU A 58 -10.44 7.54 1.16
CA GLU A 58 -10.50 6.16 1.63
C GLU A 58 -11.80 5.45 1.24
N GLU A 59 -12.94 6.14 1.30
CA GLU A 59 -14.25 5.58 0.93
C GLU A 59 -14.27 5.22 -0.56
N LYS A 60 -13.81 6.13 -1.43
CA LYS A 60 -13.75 5.85 -2.87
C LYS A 60 -12.78 4.73 -3.22
N VAL A 61 -11.67 4.60 -2.50
CA VAL A 61 -10.74 3.48 -2.67
C VAL A 61 -11.41 2.15 -2.32
N VAL A 62 -12.21 2.15 -1.23
CA VAL A 62 -12.95 0.95 -0.84
C VAL A 62 -13.96 0.58 -1.92
N ASP A 63 -14.75 1.55 -2.38
CA ASP A 63 -15.75 1.34 -3.42
C ASP A 63 -15.14 0.83 -4.74
N GLU A 64 -14.00 1.41 -5.16
CA GLU A 64 -13.30 1.03 -6.39
C GLU A 64 -12.80 -0.42 -6.37
N LEU A 65 -12.36 -0.90 -5.20
CA LEU A 65 -11.75 -2.23 -5.06
C LEU A 65 -12.74 -3.32 -4.67
N GLU A 66 -13.91 -2.98 -4.14
CA GLU A 66 -14.88 -3.89 -3.54
C GLU A 66 -15.20 -5.12 -4.39
N ASN A 67 -15.55 -4.91 -5.67
CA ASN A 67 -15.92 -6.00 -6.58
C ASN A 67 -14.74 -6.95 -6.86
N GLN A 68 -13.53 -6.40 -7.07
CA GLN A 68 -12.33 -7.20 -7.33
C GLN A 68 -11.91 -8.00 -6.09
N MET A 69 -12.06 -7.40 -4.90
CA MET A 69 -11.76 -8.07 -3.65
C MET A 69 -12.74 -9.21 -3.36
N ALA A 70 -14.01 -9.09 -3.79
CA ALA A 70 -15.01 -10.16 -3.67
C ALA A 70 -14.71 -11.37 -4.57
N GLU A 71 -14.08 -11.17 -5.74
CA GLU A 71 -13.66 -12.26 -6.65
C GLU A 71 -12.49 -13.10 -6.07
N GLY A 72 -11.63 -12.45 -5.29
CA GLY A 72 -10.48 -13.08 -4.66
C GLY A 72 -9.22 -13.10 -5.54
N GLY A 73 -8.12 -13.58 -4.97
CA GLY A 73 -6.84 -13.72 -5.69
C GLY A 73 -6.03 -12.43 -5.81
N ILE A 74 -6.20 -11.49 -4.89
CA ILE A 74 -5.58 -10.16 -4.91
C ILE A 74 -4.48 -10.02 -3.85
N ILE A 75 -3.33 -9.48 -4.25
CA ILE A 75 -2.28 -8.98 -3.36
C ILE A 75 -2.40 -7.46 -3.31
N VAL A 76 -2.76 -6.90 -2.15
CA VAL A 76 -2.88 -5.47 -1.93
C VAL A 76 -1.61 -4.94 -1.26
N ASP A 77 -1.02 -3.88 -1.82
CA ASP A 77 0.10 -3.11 -1.27
C ASP A 77 -0.37 -1.69 -0.91
N TYR A 78 -0.33 -1.37 0.38
CA TYR A 78 -0.46 -0.01 0.88
C TYR A 78 0.25 0.16 2.23
N HIS A 79 0.45 1.39 2.69
CA HIS A 79 1.12 1.65 3.98
C HIS A 79 0.15 1.82 5.15
N GLY A 80 -1.09 2.27 4.89
CA GLY A 80 -2.21 2.25 5.84
C GLY A 80 -3.09 1.01 5.65
N CYS A 81 -3.94 0.68 6.63
CA CYS A 81 -4.82 -0.49 6.54
C CYS A 81 -6.08 -0.47 7.40
N ASP A 82 -6.28 0.55 8.21
CA ASP A 82 -7.40 0.69 9.15
C ASP A 82 -8.75 0.92 8.47
N PHE A 83 -8.77 1.61 7.33
CA PHE A 83 -9.97 1.85 6.52
C PHE A 83 -10.39 0.66 5.65
N LEU A 84 -9.50 -0.32 5.43
CA LEU A 84 -9.78 -1.45 4.55
C LEU A 84 -10.71 -2.47 5.24
N PRO A 85 -11.78 -2.97 4.57
CA PRO A 85 -12.68 -3.94 5.18
C PRO A 85 -11.98 -5.22 5.63
N LYS A 86 -12.11 -5.58 6.92
CA LYS A 86 -11.47 -6.76 7.50
C LYS A 86 -11.76 -8.07 6.74
N ARG A 87 -12.96 -8.19 6.16
CA ARG A 87 -13.39 -9.37 5.39
C ARG A 87 -12.63 -9.57 4.09
N TRP A 88 -11.93 -8.54 3.60
CA TRP A 88 -11.20 -8.63 2.34
C TRP A 88 -10.00 -9.57 2.43
N PHE A 89 -9.37 -9.72 3.60
CA PHE A 89 -8.05 -10.34 3.69
C PHE A 89 -8.09 -11.66 4.45
N HIS A 90 -7.43 -12.66 3.86
CA HIS A 90 -7.23 -13.97 4.48
C HIS A 90 -5.92 -14.01 5.29
N ALA A 91 -4.96 -13.15 4.92
CA ALA A 91 -3.70 -12.95 5.62
C ALA A 91 -3.24 -11.50 5.49
N VAL A 92 -2.55 -11.01 6.52
CA VAL A 92 -1.94 -9.69 6.57
C VAL A 92 -0.47 -9.85 6.95
N PHE A 93 0.42 -9.30 6.15
CA PHE A 93 1.86 -9.30 6.41
C PHE A 93 2.34 -7.87 6.64
N VAL A 94 2.92 -7.63 7.82
CA VAL A 94 3.55 -6.35 8.16
C VAL A 94 5.05 -6.47 7.95
N LEU A 95 5.56 -5.88 6.88
CA LEU A 95 7.01 -5.91 6.59
C LEU A 95 7.75 -4.98 7.53
N ARG A 96 8.90 -5.43 8.01
CA ARG A 96 9.78 -4.68 8.91
C ARG A 96 11.17 -4.57 8.30
N THR A 97 11.85 -3.48 8.58
CA THR A 97 13.25 -3.25 8.20
C THR A 97 13.90 -2.51 9.35
N ASP A 98 15.17 -2.80 9.61
CA ASP A 98 15.95 -2.07 10.60
C ASP A 98 16.03 -0.57 10.24
N ASN A 99 15.93 0.30 11.24
CA ASN A 99 15.86 1.75 11.03
C ASN A 99 17.12 2.29 10.33
N SER A 100 18.31 1.74 10.59
CA SER A 100 19.54 2.18 9.92
C SER A 100 19.56 1.87 8.42
N ILE A 101 18.90 0.78 8.03
CA ILE A 101 18.73 0.38 6.62
C ILE A 101 17.60 1.20 5.98
N LEU A 102 16.47 1.34 6.69
CA LEU A 102 15.31 2.08 6.20
C LEU A 102 15.64 3.56 5.97
N TYR A 103 16.36 4.19 6.89
CA TYR A 103 16.81 5.57 6.78
C TYR A 103 17.56 5.80 5.47
N LYS A 104 18.60 5.00 5.20
CA LYS A 104 19.40 5.10 3.97
C LYS A 104 18.56 4.93 2.71
N ARG A 105 17.57 4.03 2.72
CA ARG A 105 16.65 3.81 1.59
C ARG A 105 15.76 5.03 1.35
N LEU A 106 15.23 5.65 2.40
CA LEU A 106 14.37 6.83 2.28
C LEU A 106 15.17 8.09 1.92
N GLU A 107 16.37 8.25 2.47
CA GLU A 107 17.31 9.32 2.13
C GLU A 107 17.69 9.24 0.64
N THR A 108 18.02 8.05 0.13
CA THR A 108 18.32 7.84 -1.30
C THR A 108 17.13 8.16 -2.21
N ARG A 109 15.89 8.06 -1.71
CA ARG A 109 14.66 8.46 -2.42
C ARG A 109 14.43 9.97 -2.40
N GLY A 110 15.29 10.75 -1.74
CA GLY A 110 15.19 12.21 -1.66
C GLY A 110 14.18 12.70 -0.63
N TYR A 111 13.87 11.91 0.41
CA TYR A 111 13.03 12.40 1.50
C TYR A 111 13.75 13.52 2.25
N ASN A 112 13.02 14.58 2.58
CA ASN A 112 13.54 15.65 3.42
C ASN A 112 13.60 15.22 4.90
N GLU A 113 14.32 15.98 5.73
CA GLU A 113 14.52 15.70 7.16
C GLU A 113 13.21 15.43 7.91
N LYS A 114 12.15 16.19 7.60
CA LYS A 114 10.84 16.01 8.20
C LYS A 114 10.25 14.64 7.86
N LYS A 115 10.13 14.31 6.57
CA LYS A 115 9.62 13.00 6.12
C LYS A 115 10.48 11.83 6.59
N LEU A 116 11.79 12.02 6.75
CA LEU A 116 12.66 11.02 7.36
C LEU A 116 12.30 10.80 8.83
N GLY A 117 12.14 11.87 9.61
CA GLY A 117 11.73 11.81 11.01
C GLY A 117 10.37 11.15 11.22
N ASP A 118 9.41 11.42 10.33
CA ASP A 118 8.04 10.86 10.46
C ASP A 118 7.95 9.37 10.09
N ASN A 119 8.92 8.83 9.33
CA ASN A 119 8.88 7.46 8.81
C ASN A 119 9.90 6.50 9.45
N ILE A 120 10.63 6.92 10.49
CA ILE A 120 11.68 6.10 11.14
C ILE A 120 11.33 5.78 12.59
#